data_AF-A0A7S7UR40-F1
#
_entry.id   AF-A0A7S7UR40-F1
#
_cell.length_a   1.000
_cell.length_b   1.000
_cell.length_c   1.000
_cell.angle_alpha   90.00
_cell.angle_beta   90.00
_cell.angle_gamma   90.00
#
_symmetry.space_group_name_H-M   'P 1'
#
loop_
_entity.id
_entity.type
_entity.pdbx_description
1 polymer ?
#
loop_
_entity_poly.entity_id
_entity_poly.type
_entity_poly.pdbx_seq_one_letter_code
_entity_poly.pdbx_strand_id
1 'polypeptide(L)'
;MVSVLDGQPVKPAWLKGRAAKLWAEKVATYVERGQSVVGCESALAQYCSLEASLIEQFVKKLTPPTSQLSAYRTYAAEFFDTPASQIGSPKQPKAGKFAGNGQPPPPEGGPCA
;
A
#
# COMPACT_ATOMS: atom_id res chain seq x y z
N MET A 1 -14.37 18.70 0.61
CA MET A 1 -13.02 19.30 0.72
C MET A 1 -12.35 18.68 1.92
N VAL A 2 -11.31 17.87 1.72
CA VAL A 2 -10.50 17.35 2.83
C VAL A 2 -9.58 18.49 3.22
N SER A 3 -9.73 19.00 4.44
CA SER A 3 -8.89 20.08 4.96
C SER A 3 -7.42 19.63 4.91
N VAL A 4 -6.57 20.42 4.28
CA VAL A 4 -5.13 20.27 4.39
C VAL A 4 -4.80 20.46 5.87
N LEU A 5 -4.42 19.40 6.55
CA LEU A 5 -3.90 19.50 7.91
C LEU A 5 -2.61 20.33 7.83
N ASP A 6 -2.66 21.55 8.38
CA ASP A 6 -1.50 22.43 8.53
C ASP A 6 -0.48 21.78 9.48
N GLY A 7 0.68 21.42 8.95
CA GLY A 7 1.76 20.82 9.72
C GLY A 7 2.91 20.35 8.83
N GLN A 8 4.13 20.37 9.37
CA GLN A 8 5.26 19.68 8.76
C GLN A 8 5.16 18.19 9.12
N PRO A 9 5.20 17.24 8.16
CA PRO A 9 5.13 15.83 8.45
C PRO A 9 6.31 15.40 9.33
N VAL A 10 6.02 14.84 10.50
CA VAL A 10 7.03 14.47 11.49
C VAL A 10 7.57 13.07 11.20
N LYS A 11 8.89 12.97 11.03
CA LYS A 11 9.58 11.68 10.88
C LYS A 11 9.68 10.95 12.24
N PRO A 12 9.23 9.69 12.35
CA PRO A 12 9.39 8.86 13.52
C PRO A 12 10.85 8.62 13.87
N ALA A 13 11.16 8.62 15.16
CA ALA A 13 12.52 8.43 15.66
C ALA A 13 13.12 7.04 15.32
N TRP A 14 12.27 6.04 15.07
CA TRP A 14 12.71 4.70 14.68
C TRP A 14 13.15 4.61 13.22
N LEU A 15 12.76 5.57 12.37
CA LEU A 15 13.10 5.54 10.96
C LEU A 15 14.51 6.08 10.72
N LYS A 16 15.43 5.21 10.32
CA LYS A 16 16.85 5.49 10.18
C LYS A 16 17.41 5.00 8.84
N GLY A 17 18.64 5.40 8.53
CA GLY A 17 19.37 4.92 7.36
C GLY A 17 18.72 5.32 6.04
N ARG A 18 18.67 4.37 5.09
CA ARG A 18 18.11 4.58 3.75
C ARG A 18 16.63 4.94 3.78
N ALA A 19 15.85 4.33 4.66
CA ALA A 19 14.42 4.61 4.80
C ALA A 19 14.14 6.08 5.20
N ALA A 20 15.02 6.67 6.02
CA ALA A 20 14.91 8.07 6.39
C ALA A 20 15.22 9.04 5.24
N LYS A 21 16.10 8.65 4.30
CA LYS A 21 16.37 9.43 3.08
C LYS A 21 15.17 9.39 2.13
N LEU A 22 14.64 8.18 1.90
CA LEU A 22 13.45 7.98 1.05
C LEU A 22 12.24 8.75 1.58
N TRP A 23 12.07 8.83 2.90
CA TRP A 23 11.05 9.68 3.50
C TRP A 23 11.20 11.13 3.07
N ALA A 24 12.39 11.71 3.27
CA ALA A 24 12.62 13.13 3.00
C ALA A 24 12.37 13.46 1.52
N GLU A 25 12.83 12.59 0.62
CA GLU A 25 12.60 12.71 -0.82
C GLU A 25 11.11 12.66 -1.17
N LYS A 26 10.37 11.67 -0.66
CA LYS A 26 8.93 11.54 -0.93
C LYS A 26 8.12 12.69 -0.35
N VAL A 27 8.44 13.15 0.87
CA VAL A 27 7.80 14.33 1.45
C VAL A 27 8.00 15.55 0.55
N ALA A 28 9.22 15.78 0.05
CA ALA A 28 9.48 16.87 -0.88
C ALA A 28 8.61 16.75 -2.14
N THR A 29 8.52 15.55 -2.73
CA THR A 29 7.65 15.30 -3.89
C THR A 29 6.16 15.51 -3.58
N TYR A 30 5.67 15.10 -2.42
CA TYR A 30 4.26 15.33 -2.04
C TYR A 30 3.97 16.81 -1.84
N VAL A 31 4.91 17.55 -1.23
CA VAL A 31 4.79 19.01 -1.08
C VAL A 31 4.77 19.71 -2.45
N GLU A 32 5.63 19.31 -3.39
CA GLU A 32 5.62 19.82 -4.77
C GLU A 32 4.30 19.54 -5.50
N ARG A 33 3.68 18.38 -5.21
CA ARG A 33 2.37 17.99 -5.75
C ARG A 33 1.17 18.61 -5.02
N GLY A 34 1.41 19.38 -3.95
CA GLY A 34 0.34 19.94 -3.10
C GLY A 34 -0.43 18.88 -2.31
N GLN A 35 0.14 17.69 -2.12
CA GLN A 35 -0.44 16.62 -1.31
C GLN A 35 0.02 16.74 0.15
N SER A 36 -0.92 16.78 1.08
CA SER A 36 -0.60 16.73 2.51
C SER A 36 -0.45 15.29 2.97
N VAL A 37 0.67 15.00 3.63
CA VAL A 37 0.99 13.72 4.28
C VAL A 37 0.82 13.77 5.80
N VAL A 38 0.32 14.90 6.32
CA VAL A 38 0.07 15.12 7.76
C VAL A 38 -1.04 14.19 8.23
N GLY A 39 -0.81 13.45 9.32
CA GLY A 39 -1.72 12.41 9.84
C GLY A 39 -1.51 11.02 9.22
N CYS A 40 -0.75 10.90 8.14
CA CYS A 40 -0.36 9.62 7.53
C CYS A 40 1.15 9.32 7.71
N GLU A 41 1.82 10.01 8.62
CA GLU A 41 3.27 9.94 8.82
C GLU A 41 3.73 8.52 9.17
N SER A 42 2.99 7.82 10.04
CA SER A 42 3.30 6.43 10.40
C SER A 42 3.18 5.46 9.22
N ALA A 43 2.19 5.67 8.35
CA ALA A 43 2.01 4.85 7.14
C ALA A 43 3.13 5.15 6.12
N LEU A 44 3.49 6.42 5.94
CA LEU A 44 4.62 6.82 5.11
C LEU A 44 5.95 6.24 5.64
N ALA A 45 6.11 6.17 6.96
CA ALA A 45 7.24 5.51 7.62
C ALA A 45 7.40 4.05 7.21
N GLN A 46 6.30 3.31 7.30
CA GLN A 46 6.25 1.89 7.01
C GLN A 46 6.52 1.65 5.54
N TYR A 47 5.93 2.47 4.67
CA TYR A 47 6.19 2.44 3.24
C TYR A 47 7.67 2.66 2.92
N CYS A 48 8.29 3.71 3.47
CA CYS A 48 9.71 4.00 3.26
C CYS A 48 10.64 2.92 3.82
N SER A 49 10.26 2.31 4.96
CA SER A 49 10.99 1.18 5.53
C SER A 49 10.94 -0.05 4.63
N LEU A 50 9.75 -0.36 4.10
CA LEU A 50 9.54 -1.51 3.24
C LEU A 50 10.24 -1.34 1.89
N GLU A 51 10.22 -0.14 1.32
CA GLU A 51 10.97 0.19 0.10
C GLU A 51 12.49 0.08 0.31
N ALA A 52 13.01 0.57 1.44
CA ALA A 52 14.41 0.40 1.78
C ALA A 52 14.80 -1.08 1.86
N SER A 53 13.95 -1.93 2.47
CA SER A 53 14.16 -3.39 2.52
C SER A 53 14.12 -4.05 1.13
N LEU A 54 13.23 -3.61 0.23
CA LEU A 54 13.17 -4.12 -1.14
C LEU A 54 14.41 -3.73 -1.94
N ILE A 55 14.87 -2.49 -1.83
CA ILE A 55 16.11 -2.02 -2.48
C ILE A 55 17.30 -2.83 -1.96
N GLU A 56 17.39 -3.07 -0.66
CA GLU A 56 18.46 -3.89 -0.10
C GLU A 56 18.43 -5.34 -0.61
N GLN A 57 17.26 -5.96 -0.69
CA GLN A 57 17.10 -7.30 -1.26
C GLN A 57 17.51 -7.33 -2.73
N PHE A 58 17.11 -6.32 -3.51
CA PHE A 58 17.49 -6.18 -4.91
C PHE A 58 19.01 -6.04 -5.08
N VAL A 59 19.66 -5.15 -4.30
CA VAL A 59 21.12 -4.97 -4.32
C VAL A 59 21.85 -6.26 -3.94
N LYS A 60 21.30 -7.04 -2.99
CA LYS A 60 21.82 -8.35 -2.58
C LYS A 60 21.48 -9.49 -3.55
N LYS A 61 20.81 -9.20 -4.67
CA LYS A 61 20.31 -10.20 -5.64
C LYS A 61 19.41 -11.26 -5.01
N LEU A 62 18.74 -10.90 -3.92
CA LEU A 62 17.73 -11.73 -3.27
C LEU A 62 16.37 -11.46 -3.89
N THR A 63 15.60 -12.52 -4.12
CA THR A 63 14.23 -12.39 -4.61
C THR A 63 13.31 -12.03 -3.45
N PRO A 64 12.66 -10.85 -3.49
CA PRO A 64 11.75 -10.47 -2.43
C PRO A 64 10.48 -11.34 -2.46
N PRO A 65 9.92 -11.69 -1.29
CA PRO A 65 8.68 -12.45 -1.22
C PRO A 65 7.51 -11.65 -1.83
N THR A 66 6.62 -12.35 -2.53
CA THR A 66 5.47 -11.75 -3.24
C THR A 66 4.58 -10.91 -2.31
N SER A 67 4.47 -11.30 -1.04
CA SER A 67 3.71 -10.56 -0.03
C SER A 67 4.27 -9.15 0.21
N GLN A 68 5.59 -8.97 0.24
CA GLN A 68 6.22 -7.65 0.38
C GLN A 68 6.00 -6.79 -0.86
N LEU A 69 6.08 -7.38 -2.05
CA LEU A 69 5.78 -6.67 -3.30
C LEU A 69 4.31 -6.24 -3.37
N SER A 70 3.38 -7.07 -2.88
CA SER A 70 1.96 -6.72 -2.81
C SER A 70 1.69 -5.59 -1.82
N ALA A 71 2.30 -5.65 -0.64
CA ALA A 71 2.20 -4.58 0.36
C ALA A 71 2.77 -3.26 -0.19
N TYR A 72 3.95 -3.30 -0.82
CA TYR A 72 4.56 -2.14 -1.48
C TYR A 72 3.62 -1.51 -2.51
N ARG A 73 3.04 -2.32 -3.40
CA ARG A 73 2.10 -1.84 -4.43
C ARG A 73 0.84 -1.22 -3.84
N THR A 74 0.35 -1.76 -2.72
CA THR A 74 -0.83 -1.22 -2.03
C THR A 74 -0.53 0.17 -1.49
N TYR A 75 0.56 0.32 -0.73
CA TYR A 75 0.99 1.64 -0.23
C TYR A 75 1.29 2.61 -1.38
N ALA A 76 1.97 2.17 -2.44
CA ALA A 76 2.28 3.01 -3.59
C ALA A 76 1.03 3.50 -4.35
N ALA A 77 -0.08 2.74 -4.29
CA ALA A 77 -1.37 3.17 -4.82
C ALA A 77 -2.06 4.18 -3.90
N GLU A 78 -2.02 3.96 -2.58
CA GLU A 78 -2.61 4.88 -1.59
C GLU A 78 -1.94 6.26 -1.60
N PHE A 79 -0.63 6.30 -1.80
CA PHE A 79 0.13 7.55 -1.90
C PHE A 79 0.27 8.09 -3.33
N PHE A 80 -0.38 7.47 -4.32
CA PHE A 80 -0.35 7.86 -5.74
C PHE A 80 1.07 8.00 -6.33
N ASP A 81 2.00 7.16 -5.88
CA ASP A 81 3.43 7.26 -6.21
C ASP A 81 3.79 6.50 -7.51
N THR A 82 2.88 5.67 -8.01
CA THR A 82 3.04 5.01 -9.32
C THR A 82 2.27 5.76 -10.41
N PRO A 83 2.86 6.06 -11.58
CA PRO A 83 2.17 6.77 -12.67
C PRO A 83 0.96 5.99 -13.22
N ALA A 84 0.93 4.65 -13.06
CA ALA A 84 -0.24 3.83 -13.35
C ALA A 84 -1.45 4.14 -12.43
N SER A 85 -1.24 4.71 -11.24
CA SER A 85 -2.32 5.15 -10.35
C SER A 85 -3.02 6.42 -10.85
N GLN A 86 -2.44 7.13 -11.83
CA GLN A 86 -3.09 8.25 -12.52
C GLN A 86 -3.91 7.79 -13.74
N ILE A 87 -3.59 6.64 -14.34
CA ILE A 87 -4.30 6.10 -15.50
C ILE A 87 -5.18 4.94 -15.06
N GLY A 88 -6.33 5.28 -14.47
CA GLY A 88 -7.45 4.37 -14.24
C GLY A 88 -7.17 3.29 -13.19
N SER A 89 -8.09 3.15 -12.25
CA SER A 89 -8.12 2.06 -11.28
C SER A 89 -7.67 0.74 -11.94
N PRO A 90 -6.65 0.02 -11.41
CA PRO A 90 -6.31 -1.28 -11.93
C PRO A 90 -7.59 -2.11 -11.85
N LYS A 91 -8.11 -2.45 -13.03
CA LYS A 91 -9.35 -3.20 -13.20
C LYS A 91 -9.25 -4.41 -12.28
N GLN A 92 -10.03 -4.37 -11.20
CA GLN A 92 -10.08 -5.39 -10.16
C GLN A 92 -10.05 -6.75 -10.87
N PRO A 93 -9.03 -7.59 -10.67
CA PRO A 93 -8.98 -8.87 -11.35
C PRO A 93 -10.26 -9.60 -10.95
N LYS A 94 -11.13 -9.85 -11.94
CA LYS A 94 -12.37 -10.60 -11.77
C LYS A 94 -12.02 -11.83 -10.95
N ALA A 95 -12.68 -11.97 -9.80
CA ALA A 95 -12.54 -13.11 -8.91
C ALA A 95 -12.37 -14.39 -9.75
N GLY A 96 -11.19 -15.00 -9.64
CA GLY A 96 -10.88 -16.24 -10.32
C GLY A 96 -11.90 -17.32 -9.94
N LYS A 97 -12.11 -18.26 -10.85
CA LYS A 97 -13.08 -19.37 -10.78
C LYS A 97 -12.82 -20.41 -9.68
N PHE A 98 -12.47 -19.98 -8.46
CA PHE A 98 -12.23 -20.83 -7.29
C PHE A 98 -13.28 -20.64 -6.18
N ALA A 99 -14.28 -19.77 -6.35
CA ALA A 99 -15.41 -19.61 -5.42
C ALA A 99 -16.56 -20.60 -5.67
N GLY A 100 -16.30 -21.75 -6.32
CA GLY A 100 -17.34 -22.66 -6.81
C GLY A 100 -17.35 -24.08 -6.22
N ASN A 101 -16.50 -24.39 -5.24
CA ASN A 101 -16.42 -25.75 -4.65
C ASN A 101 -16.96 -25.86 -3.21
N GLY A 102 -17.71 -24.87 -2.74
CA GLY A 102 -18.51 -25.01 -1.52
C GLY A 102 -19.95 -25.34 -1.91
N GLN A 103 -20.31 -26.63 -2.00
CA GLN A 103 -21.72 -27.02 -2.03
C GLN A 103 -22.43 -26.40 -0.80
N PRO A 104 -23.53 -25.65 -0.96
CA PRO A 104 -24.39 -25.38 0.17
C PRO A 104 -25.00 -26.71 0.67
N PRO A 105 -25.09 -26.95 1.98
CA PRO A 105 -25.74 -28.15 2.51
C PRO A 105 -27.21 -28.20 2.05
N PRO A 106 -27.78 -29.39 1.82
CA PRO A 106 -29.17 -29.52 1.44
C PRO A 106 -30.09 -28.97 2.55
N PRO A 107 -31.22 -28.33 2.20
CA PRO A 107 -32.20 -27.90 3.18
C PRO A 107 -32.94 -29.13 3.74
N GLU A 108 -32.56 -29.61 4.92
CA GLU A 108 -33.44 -30.46 5.74
C GLU A 108 -34.51 -29.58 6.40
N GLY A 109 -35.75 -29.71 5.93
CA GLY A 109 -36.89 -29.03 6.53
C GLY A 109 -38.11 -29.02 5.62
N GLY A 110 -38.74 -30.19 5.43
CA GLY A 110 -40.08 -30.26 4.86
C GLY A 110 -41.15 -30.06 5.93
N PRO A 111 -42.22 -29.30 5.65
CA PRO A 111 -43.50 -29.51 6.31
C PRO A 111 -44.59 -29.90 5.30
N CYS A 112 -45.32 -30.96 5.68
CA CYS A 112 -46.74 -31.23 5.48
C CYS A 112 -47.41 -30.87 4.13
N ALA A 113 -47.83 -31.91 3.41
CA ALA A 113 -49.09 -31.95 2.67
C ALA A 113 -49.73 -33.34 2.87
#